data_AF-A0A519NMI3-F1
#
_entry.id   AF-A0A519NMI3-F1
#
_cell.length_a   1.000
_cell.length_b   1.000
_cell.length_c   1.000
_cell.angle_alpha   90.00
_cell.angle_beta   90.00
_cell.angle_gamma   90.00
#
_symmetry.space_group_name_H-M   'P 1'
#
loop_
_entity.id
_entity.type
_entity.pdbx_description
1 polymer ?
#
loop_
_entity_poly.entity_id
_entity_poly.type
_entity_poly.pdbx_seq_one_letter_code
_entity_poly.pdbx_strand_id
1 'polypeptide(L)'
;MAKKLTLDFLKTEAASGAALAFAAVAALVVANSPLSADYFAWLKSYHVVQIGPFVLRETVTEWIKEGLMAVFFLVVGLEIKHEILRGELSDPRKLATPVLAAVGGMIAPALVYLAIAGATGGPQSGWPVPLATDIAFALAVFALVGKGLPPSLRVFLLTLAIVDDLGAIALIAVLFSQGVSLMPLLGVVALLATGAIWSGVRRIPAPFWV
;
A
#
# COMPACT_ATOMS: atom_id res chain seq x y z
N MET A 1 3.92 -30.52 22.11
CA MET A 1 5.01 -30.39 21.12
C MET A 1 4.46 -30.00 19.74
N ALA A 2 3.67 -28.92 19.65
CA ALA A 2 2.95 -28.50 18.44
C ALA A 2 3.13 -27.00 18.14
N LYS A 3 4.37 -26.48 18.27
CA LYS A 3 4.60 -25.02 18.39
C LYS A 3 5.53 -24.36 17.37
N LYS A 4 5.98 -25.04 16.31
CA LYS A 4 6.79 -24.40 15.25
C LYS A 4 6.09 -24.30 13.89
N LEU A 5 5.39 -25.34 13.46
CA LEU A 5 4.73 -25.36 12.14
C LEU A 5 3.69 -24.25 11.91
N THR A 6 2.91 -23.87 12.94
CA THR A 6 1.84 -22.87 12.78
C THR A 6 2.37 -21.44 12.68
N LEU A 7 3.46 -21.10 13.39
CA LEU A 7 4.06 -19.77 13.32
C LEU A 7 4.92 -19.58 12.06
N ASP A 8 5.56 -20.64 11.57
CA ASP A 8 6.30 -20.58 10.31
C ASP A 8 5.36 -20.52 9.10
N PHE A 9 4.16 -21.12 9.19
CA PHE A 9 3.12 -20.97 8.18
C PHE A 9 2.71 -19.50 8.02
N LEU A 10 2.54 -18.75 9.11
CA LEU A 10 2.21 -17.30 9.07
C LEU A 10 3.27 -16.44 8.37
N LYS A 11 4.48 -16.95 8.15
CA LYS A 11 5.55 -16.27 7.39
C LYS A 11 5.46 -16.48 5.88
N THR A 12 4.49 -17.26 5.40
CA THR A 12 4.29 -17.52 3.97
C THR A 12 3.29 -16.55 3.34
N GLU A 13 3.47 -16.22 2.06
CA GLU A 13 2.54 -15.39 1.27
C GLU A 13 1.10 -15.91 1.28
N ALA A 14 0.93 -17.24 1.30
CA ALA A 14 -0.39 -17.86 1.35
C ALA A 14 -1.10 -17.61 2.70
N ALA A 15 -0.36 -17.59 3.80
CA ALA A 15 -0.94 -17.37 5.12
C ALA A 15 -1.25 -15.90 5.38
N SER A 16 -0.40 -14.97 4.93
CA SER A 16 -0.71 -13.54 4.98
C SER A 16 -1.94 -13.23 4.12
N GLY A 17 -2.02 -13.84 2.94
CA GLY A 17 -3.18 -13.79 2.06
C GLY A 17 -4.47 -14.31 2.69
N ALA A 18 -4.41 -15.47 3.32
CA ALA A 18 -5.56 -16.05 4.03
C ALA A 18 -5.99 -15.19 5.23
N ALA A 19 -5.04 -14.59 5.96
CA ALA A 19 -5.34 -13.68 7.06
C ALA A 19 -6.04 -12.40 6.56
N LEU A 20 -5.61 -11.85 5.43
CA LEU A 20 -6.25 -10.70 4.78
C LEU A 20 -7.68 -11.03 4.33
N ALA A 21 -7.87 -12.17 3.66
CA ALA A 21 -9.20 -12.62 3.25
C ALA A 21 -10.12 -12.86 4.47
N PHE A 22 -9.60 -13.46 5.53
CA PHE A 22 -10.34 -13.64 6.78
C PHE A 22 -10.75 -12.30 7.40
N ALA A 23 -9.82 -11.33 7.47
CA ALA A 23 -10.11 -10.00 8.00
C ALA A 23 -11.20 -9.30 7.19
N ALA A 24 -11.15 -9.38 5.86
CA ALA A 24 -12.19 -8.82 4.98
C ALA A 24 -13.56 -9.47 5.20
N VAL A 25 -13.62 -10.80 5.29
CA VAL A 25 -14.87 -11.53 5.58
C VAL A 25 -15.39 -11.18 6.97
N ALA A 26 -14.53 -11.12 7.99
CA ALA A 26 -14.91 -10.73 9.34
C ALA A 26 -15.47 -9.30 9.37
N ALA A 27 -14.83 -8.36 8.67
CA ALA A 27 -15.32 -6.99 8.53
C ALA A 27 -16.70 -6.94 7.85
N LEU A 28 -16.92 -7.72 6.79
CA LEU A 28 -18.23 -7.84 6.14
C LEU A 28 -19.29 -8.40 7.08
N VAL A 29 -18.97 -9.45 7.83
CA VAL A 29 -19.90 -10.05 8.82
C VAL A 29 -20.27 -9.01 9.87
N VAL A 30 -19.30 -8.31 10.46
CA VAL A 30 -19.56 -7.26 11.46
C VAL A 30 -20.40 -6.13 10.87
N ALA A 31 -20.06 -5.65 9.67
CA ALA A 31 -20.76 -4.57 8.99
C ALA A 31 -22.22 -4.91 8.64
N ASN A 32 -22.56 -6.19 8.47
CA ASN A 32 -23.92 -6.66 8.18
C ASN A 32 -24.63 -7.26 9.41
N SER A 33 -24.05 -7.11 10.61
CA SER A 33 -24.60 -7.63 11.86
C SER A 33 -25.28 -6.52 12.70
N PRO A 34 -25.98 -6.88 13.79
CA PRO A 34 -26.49 -5.89 14.75
C PRO A 34 -25.41 -4.99 15.37
N LEU A 35 -24.14 -5.41 15.35
CA LEU A 35 -22.99 -4.63 15.85
C LEU A 35 -22.54 -3.53 14.88
N SER A 36 -23.12 -3.45 13.68
CA SER A 36 -22.72 -2.50 12.64
C SER A 36 -22.77 -1.04 13.09
N ALA A 37 -23.82 -0.65 13.84
CA ALA A 37 -23.98 0.71 14.34
C ALA A 37 -22.82 1.12 15.26
N ASP A 38 -22.50 0.29 16.25
CA ASP A 38 -21.42 0.54 17.20
C ASP A 38 -20.05 0.52 16.50
N TYR A 39 -19.85 -0.42 15.57
CA TYR A 39 -18.63 -0.55 14.78
C TYR A 39 -18.35 0.74 13.96
N PHE A 40 -19.35 1.22 13.21
CA PHE A 40 -19.19 2.45 12.43
C PHE A 40 -19.16 3.71 13.29
N ALA A 41 -19.86 3.73 14.43
CA ALA A 41 -19.78 4.84 15.38
C ALA A 41 -18.37 4.98 15.97
N TRP A 42 -17.74 3.86 16.34
CA TRP A 42 -16.36 3.85 16.80
C TRP A 42 -15.39 4.27 15.69
N LEU A 43 -15.52 3.73 14.48
CA LEU A 43 -14.67 4.09 13.34
C LEU A 43 -14.73 5.57 12.97
N LYS A 44 -15.90 6.22 13.16
CA LYS A 44 -16.11 7.65 12.92
C LYS A 44 -15.82 8.52 14.14
N SER A 45 -15.48 7.93 15.28
CA SER A 45 -15.19 8.70 16.49
C SER A 45 -13.88 9.47 16.35
N TYR A 46 -13.86 10.73 16.77
CA TYR A 46 -12.67 11.57 16.71
C TYR A 46 -11.72 11.28 17.85
N HIS A 47 -10.44 11.13 17.52
CA HIS A 47 -9.36 11.02 18.48
C HIS A 47 -8.37 12.16 18.26
N VAL A 48 -8.09 12.88 19.35
CA VAL A 48 -7.24 14.07 19.32
C VAL A 48 -5.90 13.73 19.96
N VAL A 49 -4.82 13.93 19.22
CA VAL A 49 -3.47 13.95 19.76
C VAL A 49 -3.03 15.40 19.84
N GLN A 50 -2.81 15.88 21.06
CA GLN A 50 -2.36 17.24 21.31
C GLN A 50 -1.01 17.23 22.04
N ILE A 51 -0.01 17.88 21.43
CA ILE A 51 1.32 18.08 22.02
C ILE A 51 1.63 19.57 21.96
N GLY A 52 1.41 20.27 23.07
CA GLY A 52 1.54 21.73 23.13
C GLY A 52 0.57 22.42 22.15
N PRO A 53 1.06 23.28 21.23
CA PRO A 53 0.22 23.93 20.21
C PRO A 53 -0.15 23.01 19.03
N PHE A 54 0.51 21.85 18.90
CA PHE A 54 0.19 20.90 17.83
C PHE A 54 -1.05 20.12 18.21
N VAL A 55 -2.10 20.21 17.39
CA VAL A 55 -3.37 19.50 17.55
C VAL A 55 -3.64 18.73 16.27
N LEU A 56 -3.69 17.40 16.36
CA LEU A 56 -4.10 16.53 15.27
C LEU A 56 -5.40 15.84 15.67
N ARG A 57 -6.47 16.12 14.94
CA ARG A 57 -7.82 15.60 15.21
C ARG A 57 -8.29 14.85 13.99
N GLU A 58 -8.22 13.54 14.07
CA GLU A 58 -8.65 12.64 13.01
C GLU A 58 -9.64 11.62 13.57
N THR A 59 -10.47 11.06 12.70
CA THR A 59 -11.30 9.90 13.06
C THR A 59 -10.43 8.67 13.25
N VAL A 60 -10.94 7.65 13.96
CA VAL A 60 -10.26 6.35 14.09
C VAL A 60 -9.93 5.77 12.70
N THR A 61 -10.84 5.91 11.74
CA THR A 61 -10.63 5.43 10.36
C THR A 61 -9.44 6.10 9.70
N GLU A 62 -9.32 7.42 9.82
CA GLU A 62 -8.21 8.20 9.26
C GLU A 62 -6.89 7.83 9.93
N TRP A 63 -6.85 7.75 11.26
CA TRP A 63 -5.67 7.30 12.01
C TRP A 63 -5.18 5.92 11.57
N ILE A 64 -6.09 4.95 11.44
CA ILE A 64 -5.76 3.59 11.00
C ILE A 64 -5.25 3.63 9.55
N LYS A 65 -5.96 4.33 8.66
CA LYS A 65 -5.60 4.41 7.25
C LYS A 65 -4.23 5.07 7.08
N GLU A 66 -4.02 6.26 7.62
CA GLU A 66 -2.77 6.99 7.46
C GLU A 66 -1.60 6.27 8.15
N GLY A 67 -1.82 5.76 9.36
CA GLY A 67 -0.80 5.04 10.12
C GLY A 67 -0.37 3.73 9.44
N LEU A 68 -1.32 2.87 9.07
CA LEU A 68 -1.00 1.58 8.43
C LEU A 68 -0.46 1.78 7.01
N MET A 69 -1.00 2.72 6.23
CA MET A 69 -0.50 3.01 4.88
C MET A 69 0.92 3.59 4.92
N ALA A 70 1.25 4.42 5.92
CA ALA A 70 2.62 4.92 6.09
C ALA A 70 3.62 3.79 6.34
N VAL A 71 3.27 2.81 7.18
CA VAL A 71 4.11 1.62 7.42
C VAL A 71 4.20 0.75 6.16
N PHE A 72 3.07 0.53 5.47
CA PHE A 72 3.04 -0.24 4.22
C PHE A 72 3.94 0.38 3.15
N PHE A 73 3.78 1.67 2.86
CA PHE A 73 4.59 2.36 1.85
C PHE A 73 6.05 2.53 2.26
N LEU A 74 6.38 2.54 3.55
CA LEU A 74 7.77 2.46 4.01
C LEU A 74 8.41 1.14 3.58
N VAL A 75 7.73 0.02 3.82
CA VAL A 75 8.23 -1.32 3.41
C VAL A 75 8.34 -1.40 1.89
N VAL A 76 7.30 -0.98 1.16
CA VAL A 76 7.31 -0.94 -0.31
C VAL A 76 8.44 -0.05 -0.84
N GLY A 77 8.66 1.13 -0.23
CA GLY A 77 9.74 2.03 -0.63
C GLY A 77 11.14 1.44 -0.40
N LEU A 78 11.33 0.64 0.66
CA LEU A 78 12.57 -0.10 0.88
C LEU A 78 12.77 -1.22 -0.14
N GLU A 79 11.71 -1.94 -0.48
CA GLU A 79 11.72 -2.99 -1.51
C GLU A 79 12.09 -2.42 -2.88
N ILE A 80 11.43 -1.32 -3.28
CA ILE A 80 11.73 -0.60 -4.53
C ILE A 80 13.20 -0.19 -4.58
N LYS A 81 13.72 0.38 -3.49
CA LYS A 81 15.13 0.80 -3.43
C LYS A 81 16.06 -0.39 -3.64
N HIS A 82 15.76 -1.55 -3.07
CA HIS A 82 16.56 -2.74 -3.27
C HIS A 82 16.48 -3.26 -4.69
N GLU A 83 15.27 -3.37 -5.25
CA GLU A 83 15.06 -3.82 -6.63
C GLU A 83 15.80 -2.93 -7.62
N ILE A 84 15.82 -1.61 -7.41
CA ILE A 84 16.58 -0.66 -8.24
C ILE A 84 18.10 -0.88 -8.10
N LEU A 85 18.61 -1.19 -6.90
CA LEU A 85 20.04 -1.30 -6.63
C LEU A 85 20.63 -2.67 -6.95
N ARG A 86 19.86 -3.75 -6.78
CA ARG A 86 20.34 -5.14 -6.80
C ARG A 86 19.40 -6.13 -7.49
N GLY A 87 18.17 -5.74 -7.78
CA GLY A 87 17.14 -6.64 -8.31
C GLY A 87 16.90 -6.48 -9.81
N GLU A 88 15.71 -6.85 -10.26
CA GLU A 88 15.36 -6.86 -11.68
C GLU A 88 15.11 -5.46 -12.25
N LEU A 89 14.79 -4.48 -11.38
CA LEU A 89 14.63 -3.07 -11.75
C LEU A 89 15.98 -2.37 -12.04
N SER A 90 17.12 -2.98 -11.76
CA SER A 90 18.43 -2.37 -12.04
C SER A 90 18.78 -2.34 -13.54
N ASP A 91 18.15 -3.20 -14.36
CA ASP A 91 18.33 -3.24 -15.82
C ASP A 91 17.18 -2.49 -16.51
N PRO A 92 17.41 -1.29 -17.09
CA PRO A 92 16.36 -0.50 -17.71
C PRO A 92 15.68 -1.20 -18.89
N ARG A 93 16.34 -2.17 -19.55
CA ARG A 93 15.71 -2.96 -20.63
C ARG A 93 14.69 -3.95 -20.09
N LYS A 94 14.95 -4.55 -18.92
CA LYS A 94 14.01 -5.47 -18.26
C LYS A 94 12.85 -4.71 -17.61
N LEU A 95 13.13 -3.51 -17.11
CA LEU A 95 12.16 -2.62 -16.48
C LEU A 95 11.10 -2.06 -17.45
N ALA A 96 11.43 -1.91 -18.74
CA ALA A 96 10.52 -1.36 -19.73
C ALA A 96 9.20 -2.15 -19.83
N THR A 97 9.25 -3.49 -19.80
CA THR A 97 8.06 -4.32 -19.96
C THR A 97 7.09 -4.21 -18.78
N PRO A 98 7.51 -4.36 -17.50
CA PRO A 98 6.65 -4.13 -16.34
C PRO A 98 6.09 -2.71 -16.29
N VAL A 99 6.89 -1.69 -16.61
CA VAL A 99 6.42 -0.29 -16.56
C VAL A 99 5.36 -0.02 -17.61
N LEU A 100 5.56 -0.46 -18.86
CA LEU A 100 4.55 -0.29 -19.90
C LEU A 100 3.26 -1.06 -19.57
N ALA A 101 3.40 -2.26 -19.00
CA ALA A 101 2.26 -3.05 -18.54
C ALA A 101 1.51 -2.36 -17.39
N ALA A 102 2.20 -1.78 -16.41
CA ALA A 102 1.59 -1.03 -15.31
C ALA A 102 0.88 0.21 -15.84
N VAL A 103 1.53 1.02 -16.68
CA VAL A 103 0.92 2.23 -17.26
C VAL A 103 -0.33 1.88 -18.06
N GLY A 104 -0.30 0.83 -18.88
CA GLY A 104 -1.49 0.33 -19.56
C GLY A 104 -2.57 -0.17 -18.58
N GLY A 105 -2.15 -0.89 -17.54
CA GLY A 105 -2.97 -1.38 -16.44
C GLY A 105 -3.64 -0.27 -15.61
N MET A 106 -3.07 0.93 -15.55
CA MET A 106 -3.67 2.10 -14.90
C MET A 106 -4.60 2.87 -15.83
N ILE A 107 -4.14 3.15 -17.06
CA ILE A 107 -4.86 3.99 -18.02
C ILE A 107 -6.16 3.32 -18.46
N ALA A 108 -6.13 2.02 -18.76
CA ALA A 108 -7.30 1.33 -19.30
C ALA A 108 -8.48 1.32 -18.30
N PRO A 109 -8.33 0.93 -17.01
CA PRO A 109 -9.41 1.00 -16.04
C PRO A 109 -9.89 2.43 -15.77
N ALA A 110 -8.99 3.42 -15.75
CA ALA A 110 -9.34 4.83 -15.61
C ALA A 110 -10.28 5.30 -16.74
N LEU A 111 -9.93 4.99 -17.99
CA LEU A 111 -10.73 5.35 -19.16
C LEU A 111 -12.08 4.64 -19.17
N VAL A 112 -12.12 3.35 -18.81
CA VAL A 112 -13.36 2.60 -18.67
C VAL A 112 -14.27 3.22 -17.62
N TYR A 113 -13.73 3.59 -16.46
CA TYR A 113 -14.50 4.28 -15.41
C TYR A 113 -15.06 5.60 -15.92
N LEU A 114 -14.24 6.46 -16.54
CA LEU A 114 -14.68 7.76 -17.03
C LEU A 114 -15.75 7.64 -18.13
N ALA A 115 -15.61 6.65 -19.04
CA ALA A 115 -16.61 6.39 -20.06
C ALA A 115 -17.96 5.99 -19.47
N ILE A 116 -17.96 5.07 -18.50
CA ILE A 116 -19.18 4.61 -17.82
C ILE A 116 -19.78 5.73 -16.95
N ALA A 117 -18.96 6.42 -16.15
CA ALA A 117 -19.41 7.53 -15.31
C ALA A 117 -19.98 8.67 -16.18
N GLY A 118 -19.37 8.96 -17.34
CA GLY A 118 -19.87 9.93 -18.30
C GLY A 118 -21.23 9.54 -18.88
N ALA A 119 -21.39 8.28 -19.28
CA ALA A 119 -22.64 7.77 -19.85
C ALA A 119 -23.78 7.69 -18.84
N THR A 120 -23.47 7.43 -17.56
CA THR A 120 -24.47 7.23 -16.49
C THR A 120 -24.73 8.48 -15.64
N GLY A 121 -24.00 9.58 -15.90
CA GLY A 121 -24.05 10.77 -15.04
C GLY A 121 -23.44 10.57 -13.65
N GLY A 122 -22.54 9.60 -13.51
CA GLY A 122 -21.85 9.26 -12.27
C GLY A 122 -20.71 10.22 -11.90
N PRO A 123 -20.12 10.07 -10.70
CA PRO A 123 -19.06 10.94 -10.20
C PRO A 123 -17.77 10.81 -11.02
N GLN A 124 -17.38 11.85 -11.73
CA GLN A 124 -16.15 11.84 -12.54
C GLN A 124 -14.87 11.78 -11.71
N SER A 125 -14.90 12.23 -10.44
CA SER A 125 -13.75 12.23 -9.54
C SER A 125 -13.31 10.85 -9.04
N GLY A 126 -14.11 9.81 -9.27
CA GLY A 126 -13.81 8.44 -8.81
C GLY A 126 -12.86 7.66 -9.72
N TRP A 127 -12.37 8.25 -10.81
CA TRP A 127 -11.47 7.59 -11.76
C TRP A 127 -10.16 7.04 -11.16
N PRO A 128 -9.59 7.56 -10.03
CA PRO A 128 -8.40 6.96 -9.42
C PRO A 128 -8.68 5.65 -8.67
N VAL A 129 -9.93 5.37 -8.30
CA VAL A 129 -10.30 4.18 -7.52
C VAL A 129 -9.88 2.87 -8.23
N PRO A 130 -10.14 2.68 -9.54
CA PRO A 130 -9.77 1.45 -10.25
C PRO A 130 -8.28 1.37 -10.65
N LEU A 131 -7.43 2.34 -10.28
CA LEU A 131 -5.99 2.30 -10.61
C LEU A 131 -5.19 1.44 -9.62
N ALA A 132 -5.65 1.30 -8.38
CA ALA A 132 -4.87 0.62 -7.35
C ALA A 132 -5.09 -0.90 -7.42
N THR A 133 -3.98 -1.65 -7.33
CA THR A 133 -4.00 -3.12 -7.31
C THR A 133 -3.52 -3.62 -5.94
N ASP A 134 -4.35 -4.36 -5.19
CA ASP A 134 -3.91 -4.95 -3.92
C ASP A 134 -2.94 -6.12 -4.16
N ILE A 135 -1.64 -5.84 -4.04
CA ILE A 135 -0.56 -6.80 -4.22
C ILE A 135 -0.66 -7.99 -3.25
N ALA A 136 -1.06 -7.75 -2.00
CA ALA A 136 -1.12 -8.79 -0.99
C ALA A 136 -2.21 -9.81 -1.34
N PHE A 137 -3.36 -9.32 -1.81
CA PHE A 137 -4.43 -10.18 -2.30
C PHE A 137 -4.07 -10.88 -3.63
N ALA A 138 -3.44 -10.17 -4.57
CA ALA A 138 -3.01 -10.76 -5.84
C ALA A 138 -2.03 -11.92 -5.65
N LEU A 139 -1.03 -11.75 -4.77
CA LEU A 139 -0.07 -12.80 -4.43
C LEU A 139 -0.71 -13.95 -3.65
N ALA A 140 -1.65 -13.66 -2.76
CA ALA A 140 -2.41 -14.68 -2.04
C ALA A 140 -3.12 -15.64 -3.00
N VAL A 141 -3.84 -15.07 -3.96
CA VAL A 141 -4.54 -15.84 -5.00
C VAL A 141 -3.53 -16.57 -5.89
N PHE A 142 -2.42 -15.94 -6.25
CA PHE A 142 -1.33 -16.56 -7.00
C PHE A 142 -0.72 -17.76 -6.24
N ALA A 143 -0.53 -17.67 -4.93
CA ALA A 143 0.02 -18.76 -4.12
C ALA A 143 -0.95 -19.94 -3.99
N LEU A 144 -2.26 -19.68 -4.01
CA LEU A 144 -3.30 -20.72 -3.95
C LEU A 144 -3.50 -21.43 -5.29
N VAL A 145 -3.61 -20.67 -6.39
CA VAL A 145 -3.99 -21.16 -7.72
C VAL A 145 -2.76 -21.42 -8.60
N GLY A 146 -1.67 -20.69 -8.42
CA GLY A 146 -0.48 -20.69 -9.26
C GLY A 146 0.54 -21.80 -8.96
N LYS A 147 0.13 -22.94 -8.38
CA LYS A 147 1.02 -24.06 -8.02
C LYS A 147 1.87 -24.61 -9.19
N GLY A 148 1.52 -24.29 -10.45
CA GLY A 148 2.26 -24.67 -11.65
C GLY A 148 2.88 -23.49 -12.44
N LEU A 149 2.86 -22.27 -11.91
CA LEU A 149 3.37 -21.10 -12.64
C LEU A 149 4.88 -20.90 -12.45
N PRO A 150 5.60 -20.42 -13.49
CA PRO A 150 7.04 -20.16 -13.40
C PRO A 150 7.38 -19.15 -12.29
N PRO A 151 8.50 -19.33 -11.57
CA PRO A 151 8.98 -18.36 -10.58
C PRO A 151 9.16 -16.94 -11.15
N SER A 152 9.55 -16.81 -12.42
CA SER A 152 9.70 -15.53 -13.11
C SER A 152 8.39 -14.75 -13.22
N LEU A 153 7.24 -15.43 -13.28
CA LEU A 153 5.92 -14.79 -13.33
C LEU A 153 5.56 -14.14 -11.99
N ARG A 154 5.99 -14.75 -10.88
CA ARG A 154 5.82 -14.17 -9.54
C ARG A 154 6.62 -12.88 -9.41
N VAL A 155 7.89 -12.91 -9.80
CA VAL A 155 8.78 -11.72 -9.77
C VAL A 155 8.25 -10.62 -10.68
N PHE A 156 7.77 -10.98 -11.87
CA PHE A 156 7.13 -10.03 -12.79
C PHE A 156 5.89 -9.37 -12.18
N LEU A 157 4.99 -10.15 -11.58
CA LEU A 157 3.77 -9.62 -10.95
C LEU A 157 4.06 -8.75 -9.73
N LEU A 158 5.05 -9.13 -8.91
CA LEU A 158 5.55 -8.31 -7.81
C LEU A 158 6.03 -6.95 -8.33
N THR A 159 6.89 -6.98 -9.34
CA THR A 159 7.44 -5.77 -9.96
C THR A 159 6.34 -4.89 -10.58
N LEU A 160 5.41 -5.49 -11.31
CA LEU A 160 4.26 -4.81 -11.90
C LEU A 160 3.42 -4.09 -10.84
N ALA A 161 3.02 -4.80 -9.78
CA ALA A 161 2.17 -4.26 -8.72
C ALA A 161 2.86 -3.14 -7.94
N ILE A 162 4.16 -3.26 -7.68
CA ILE A 162 4.95 -2.21 -7.03
C ILE A 162 4.97 -0.93 -7.89
N VAL A 163 5.18 -1.06 -9.20
CA VAL A 163 5.19 0.09 -10.12
C VAL A 163 3.80 0.73 -10.20
N ASP A 164 2.74 -0.10 -10.25
CA ASP A 164 1.34 0.33 -10.28
C ASP A 164 0.97 1.14 -9.02
N ASP A 165 1.29 0.62 -7.82
CA ASP A 165 1.05 1.28 -6.54
C ASP A 165 1.80 2.62 -6.41
N LEU A 166 3.08 2.66 -6.82
CA LEU A 166 3.86 3.89 -6.81
C LEU A 166 3.33 4.91 -7.82
N GLY A 167 2.92 4.44 -9.01
CA GLY A 167 2.27 5.26 -10.02
C GLY A 167 0.98 5.86 -9.51
N ALA A 168 0.11 5.05 -8.90
CA ALA A 168 -1.18 5.46 -8.38
C ALA A 168 -1.02 6.48 -7.24
N ILE A 169 -0.14 6.23 -6.26
CA ILE A 169 0.07 7.19 -5.16
C ILE A 169 0.68 8.49 -5.66
N ALA A 170 1.63 8.46 -6.60
CA ALA A 170 2.22 9.66 -7.18
C ALA A 170 1.18 10.48 -7.94
N LEU A 171 0.33 9.81 -8.72
CA LEU A 171 -0.75 10.43 -9.47
C LEU A 171 -1.78 11.09 -8.55
N ILE A 172 -2.21 10.39 -7.49
CA ILE A 172 -3.13 10.94 -6.48
C ILE A 172 -2.47 12.13 -5.78
N ALA A 173 -1.20 12.02 -5.37
CA ALA A 173 -0.48 13.10 -4.70
C ALA A 173 -0.35 14.35 -5.57
N VAL A 174 -0.14 14.22 -6.88
CA VAL A 174 0.01 15.38 -7.78
C VAL A 174 -1.35 15.98 -8.16
N LEU A 175 -2.36 15.14 -8.46
CA LEU A 175 -3.63 15.61 -9.01
C LEU A 175 -4.68 15.95 -7.94
N PHE A 176 -4.59 15.36 -6.75
CA PHE A 176 -5.57 15.55 -5.67
C PHE A 176 -5.01 16.33 -4.48
N SER A 177 -3.75 16.75 -4.51
CA SER A 177 -3.21 17.61 -3.45
C SER A 177 -3.83 19.01 -3.50
N GLN A 178 -4.27 19.49 -2.35
CA GLN A 178 -4.80 20.83 -2.15
C GLN A 178 -3.70 21.83 -1.72
N GLY A 179 -2.44 21.42 -1.80
CA GLY A 179 -1.28 22.20 -1.39
C GLY A 179 -0.45 21.49 -0.32
N VAL A 180 0.78 21.97 -0.13
CA VAL A 180 1.71 21.44 0.87
C VAL A 180 1.92 22.50 1.95
N SER A 181 1.61 22.15 3.19
CA SER A 181 1.95 23.01 4.32
C SER A 181 3.47 23.01 4.54
N LEU A 182 4.07 24.20 4.58
CA LEU A 182 5.53 24.35 4.72
C LEU A 182 6.03 23.83 6.07
N MET A 183 5.24 23.96 7.14
CA MET A 183 5.68 23.59 8.49
C MET A 183 5.88 22.07 8.65
N PRO A 184 4.91 21.20 8.30
CA PRO A 184 5.14 19.76 8.23
C PRO A 184 6.26 19.37 7.26
N LEU A 185 6.36 20.03 6.10
CA LEU A 185 7.41 19.74 5.11
C LEU A 185 8.81 19.96 5.68
N LEU A 186 9.04 21.09 6.36
CA LEU A 186 10.30 21.36 7.05
C LEU A 186 10.58 20.33 8.15
N GLY A 187 9.55 19.91 8.89
CA GLY A 187 9.66 18.83 9.87
C GLY A 187 10.13 17.51 9.27
N VAL A 188 9.57 17.11 8.12
CA VAL A 188 9.98 15.91 7.39
C VAL A 188 11.42 16.04 6.90
N VAL A 189 11.80 17.17 6.31
CA VAL A 189 13.18 17.42 5.84
C VAL A 189 14.18 17.35 7.01
N ALA A 190 13.85 17.94 8.16
CA ALA A 190 14.68 17.88 9.36
C ALA A 190 14.83 16.45 9.89
N LEU A 191 13.73 15.68 9.91
CA LEU A 191 13.75 14.28 10.31
C LEU A 191 14.62 13.42 9.38
N LEU A 192 14.51 13.61 8.07
CA LEU A 192 15.33 12.90 7.09
C LEU A 192 16.80 13.30 7.20
N ALA A 193 17.11 14.59 7.37
CA ALA A 193 18.47 15.08 7.53
C ALA A 193 19.13 14.53 8.81
N THR A 194 18.41 14.54 9.94
CA THR A 194 18.90 13.98 11.20
C THR A 194 19.09 12.46 11.10
N GLY A 195 18.16 11.74 10.47
CA GLY A 195 18.31 10.32 10.17
C GLY A 195 19.53 10.00 9.30
N ALA A 196 19.75 10.80 8.24
CA ALA A 196 20.92 10.66 7.36
C ALA A 196 22.24 10.89 8.12
N ILE A 197 22.34 11.97 8.90
CA ILE A 197 23.50 12.25 9.75
C ILE A 197 23.74 11.10 10.73
N TRP A 198 22.69 10.61 11.38
CA TRP A 198 22.80 9.53 12.37
C TRP A 198 23.24 8.21 11.75
N SER A 199 22.71 7.86 10.56
CA SER A 199 23.14 6.67 9.81
C SER A 199 24.61 6.72 9.35
N GLY A 200 25.16 7.93 9.16
CA GLY A 200 26.59 8.12 8.89
C GLY A 200 27.48 7.90 10.12
N VAL A 201 26.97 8.19 11.32
CA VAL A 201 27.71 8.05 12.59
C VAL A 201 27.61 6.65 13.18
N ARG A 202 26.47 5.97 12.97
CA ARG A 202 26.28 4.57 13.38
C ARG A 202 25.83 3.77 12.17
N ARG A 203 26.55 2.71 11.84
CA ARG A 203 26.03 1.67 10.94
C ARG A 203 24.85 1.02 11.64
N ILE A 204 23.66 1.52 11.37
CA ILE A 204 22.42 0.87 11.78
C ILE A 204 22.36 -0.40 10.93
N PRO A 205 22.48 -1.61 11.52
CA PRO A 205 22.16 -2.82 10.76
C PRO A 205 20.71 -2.67 10.32
N ALA A 206 20.47 -2.59 9.02
CA ALA A 206 19.11 -2.56 8.47
C ALA A 206 18.39 -3.82 8.99
N PRO A 207 17.41 -3.72 9.90
CA PRO A 207 16.79 -4.89 10.52
C PRO A 207 15.94 -5.68 9.51
N PHE A 208 15.58 -5.03 8.42
CA PHE A 208 14.67 -5.51 7.40
C PHE A 208 15.47 -5.69 6.12
N TRP A 209 16.14 -6.85 5.98
CA TRP A 209 16.45 -7.49 4.70
C TRP A 209 16.65 -9.00 4.90
N VAL A 210 16.04 -9.76 3.98
CA VAL A 210 16.20 -11.20 3.73
C VAL A 210 17.58 -11.48 3.14
#